data_AF-A0A3C1LX70-F1
#
_entry.id   AF-A0A3C1LX70-F1
#
_cell.length_a   1.000
_cell.length_b   1.000
_cell.length_c   1.000
_cell.angle_alpha   90.00
_cell.angle_beta   90.00
_cell.angle_gamma   90.00
#
_symmetry.space_group_name_H-M   'P 1'
#
loop_
_entity.id
_entity.type
_entity.pdbx_description
1 polymer ?
#
loop_
_entity_poly.entity_id
_entity_poly.type
_entity_poly.pdbx_seq_one_letter_code
_entity_poly.pdbx_strand_id
1 'polypeptide(L)'
;MFCGFYHRLKNAREAAVKAGYPPNDCEQTAEKLLASREVAEYLRSLEREAESENIRQTAVKGLMRVAFGSIGDVIRLIKSDDSVASHELEQLDLFNVSEIKQVKGGGWEIKLFDRIKALEQLCRLCESLPQEKSCSFYDAIEKGAAALQNRQNDDE
;
A
#
# COMPACT_ATOMS: atom_id res chain seq x y z
N MET A 1 -14.35 1.95 -13.43
CA MET A 1 -13.36 2.81 -12.73
C MET A 1 -13.63 2.95 -11.23
N PHE A 2 -14.87 3.21 -10.79
CA PHE A 2 -15.23 3.35 -9.36
C PHE A 2 -14.69 2.23 -8.44
N CYS A 3 -14.94 0.97 -8.77
CA CYS A 3 -14.57 -0.15 -7.90
C CYS A 3 -13.06 -0.22 -7.64
N GLY A 4 -12.21 0.10 -8.63
CA GLY A 4 -10.76 0.13 -8.45
C GLY A 4 -10.29 1.26 -7.54
N PHE A 5 -10.88 2.45 -7.68
CA PHE A 5 -10.61 3.56 -6.75
C PHE A 5 -11.13 3.26 -5.35
N TYR A 6 -12.34 2.71 -5.23
CA TYR A 6 -12.93 2.35 -3.93
C TYR A 6 -12.12 1.26 -3.23
N HIS A 7 -11.70 0.24 -3.98
CA HIS A 7 -10.84 -0.82 -3.48
C HIS A 7 -9.52 -0.27 -2.90
N ARG A 8 -8.91 0.72 -3.55
CA ARG A 8 -7.62 1.33 -3.13
C ARG A 8 -7.76 2.34 -2.00
N LEU A 9 -8.80 3.20 -2.06
CA LEU A 9 -8.95 4.37 -1.19
C LEU A 9 -9.83 4.08 0.03
N LYS A 10 -10.68 3.04 -0.06
CA LYS A 10 -11.72 2.70 0.93
C LYS A 10 -12.59 3.88 1.35
N ASN A 11 -12.75 4.85 0.44
CA ASN A 11 -13.55 6.04 0.60
C ASN A 11 -14.50 6.15 -0.60
N ALA A 12 -15.81 6.06 -0.33
CA ALA A 12 -16.86 6.01 -1.34
C ALA A 12 -16.97 7.31 -2.13
N ARG A 13 -16.94 8.45 -1.43
CA ARG A 13 -16.99 9.79 -2.03
C ARG A 13 -15.79 10.03 -2.93
N GLU A 14 -14.59 9.83 -2.39
CA GLU A 14 -13.34 10.08 -3.11
C GLU A 14 -13.19 9.16 -4.33
N ALA A 15 -13.60 7.89 -4.20
CA ALA A 15 -13.63 6.95 -5.31
C ALA A 15 -14.62 7.35 -6.40
N ALA A 16 -15.77 7.92 -6.03
CA ALA A 16 -16.75 8.41 -6.99
C ALA A 16 -16.22 9.64 -7.73
N VAL A 17 -15.66 10.63 -7.02
CA VAL A 17 -15.04 11.81 -7.64
C VAL A 17 -13.93 11.40 -8.61
N LYS A 18 -13.01 10.52 -8.19
CA LYS A 18 -11.90 10.02 -9.05
C LYS A 18 -12.39 9.16 -10.21
N ALA A 19 -13.54 8.51 -10.08
CA ALA A 19 -14.17 7.78 -11.19
C ALA A 19 -14.89 8.69 -12.20
N GLY A 20 -14.92 10.01 -11.96
CA GLY A 20 -15.51 11.00 -12.85
C GLY A 20 -16.96 11.37 -12.51
N TYR A 21 -17.48 10.96 -11.34
CA TYR A 21 -18.82 11.37 -10.93
C TYR A 21 -18.83 12.80 -10.38
N PRO A 22 -19.93 13.57 -10.59
CA PRO A 22 -20.03 14.94 -10.13
C PRO A 22 -19.88 15.05 -8.61
N PRO A 23 -19.07 16.00 -8.08
CA PRO A 23 -18.86 16.16 -6.64
C PRO A 23 -20.12 16.49 -5.82
N ASN A 24 -21.16 17.02 -6.47
CA ASN A 24 -22.38 17.42 -5.78
C ASN A 24 -23.28 16.22 -5.40
N ASP A 25 -23.19 15.13 -6.16
CA ASP A 25 -24.04 13.93 -5.99
C ASP A 25 -23.22 12.65 -5.71
N CYS A 26 -21.91 12.80 -5.49
CA CYS A 26 -20.98 11.67 -5.45
C CYS A 26 -21.26 10.71 -4.29
N GLU A 27 -21.78 11.18 -3.15
CA GLU A 27 -22.15 10.30 -2.02
C GLU A 27 -23.34 9.41 -2.34
N GLN A 28 -24.46 9.99 -2.78
CA GLN A 28 -25.64 9.21 -3.17
C GLN A 28 -25.36 8.31 -4.36
N THR A 29 -24.53 8.77 -5.30
CA THR A 29 -24.09 7.96 -6.44
C THR A 29 -23.23 6.79 -5.97
N ALA A 30 -22.29 7.02 -5.06
CA ALA A 30 -21.46 5.96 -4.50
C ALA A 30 -22.27 4.94 -3.69
N GLU A 31 -23.24 5.38 -2.87
CA GLU A 31 -24.13 4.48 -2.14
C GLU A 31 -24.93 3.58 -3.09
N LYS A 32 -25.52 4.15 -4.15
CA LYS A 32 -26.25 3.38 -5.17
C LYS A 32 -25.34 2.39 -5.89
N LEU A 33 -24.11 2.79 -6.21
CA LEU A 33 -23.11 1.91 -6.81
C LEU A 33 -22.76 0.77 -5.86
N LEU A 34 -22.50 1.05 -4.58
CA LEU A 34 -22.18 0.02 -3.58
C LEU A 34 -23.33 -0.93 -3.29
N ALA A 35 -24.58 -0.48 -3.43
CA ALA A 35 -25.77 -1.30 -3.31
C ALA A 35 -26.03 -2.19 -4.54
N SER A 36 -25.38 -1.93 -5.68
CA SER A 36 -25.54 -2.76 -6.89
C SER A 36 -24.88 -4.12 -6.70
N ARG A 37 -25.62 -5.19 -7.05
CA ARG A 37 -25.14 -6.57 -7.00
C ARG A 37 -23.90 -6.78 -7.86
N GLU A 38 -23.85 -6.18 -9.04
CA GLU A 38 -22.72 -6.28 -9.98
C GLU A 38 -21.47 -5.62 -9.43
N VAL A 39 -21.62 -4.44 -8.81
CA VAL A 39 -20.52 -3.73 -8.16
C VAL A 39 -20.02 -4.51 -6.94
N ALA A 40 -20.92 -5.07 -6.14
CA ALA A 40 -20.56 -5.89 -4.99
C ALA A 40 -19.84 -7.20 -5.42
N GLU A 41 -20.29 -7.85 -6.50
CA GLU A 41 -19.64 -9.03 -7.07
C GLU A 41 -18.24 -8.70 -7.62
N TYR A 42 -18.09 -7.56 -8.31
CA TYR A 42 -16.80 -7.12 -8.84
C TYR A 42 -15.84 -6.62 -7.74
N LEU A 43 -16.35 -5.98 -6.69
CA LEU A 43 -15.53 -5.65 -5.52
C LEU A 43 -15.06 -6.92 -4.80
N ARG A 44 -15.91 -7.94 -4.69
CA ARG A 44 -15.50 -9.25 -4.17
C ARG A 44 -14.47 -9.95 -5.04
N SER A 45 -14.53 -9.81 -6.38
CA SER A 45 -13.49 -10.38 -7.25
C SER A 45 -12.17 -9.61 -7.12
N LEU A 46 -12.23 -8.27 -7.07
CA LEU A 46 -11.07 -7.43 -6.78
C LEU A 46 -10.49 -7.72 -5.39
N GLU A 47 -11.32 -8.02 -4.40
CA GLU A 47 -10.87 -8.43 -3.07
C GLU A 47 -10.26 -9.83 -3.07
N ARG A 48 -10.74 -10.77 -3.88
CA ARG A 48 -10.08 -12.08 -4.05
C ARG A 48 -8.77 -11.98 -4.82
N GLU A 49 -8.71 -11.14 -5.85
CA GLU A 49 -7.47 -10.79 -6.56
C GLU A 49 -6.52 -10.03 -5.63
N ALA A 50 -7.03 -9.16 -4.75
CA ALA A 50 -6.22 -8.52 -3.74
C ALA A 50 -5.88 -9.42 -2.56
N GLU A 51 -6.64 -10.49 -2.28
CA GLU A 51 -6.23 -11.55 -1.37
C GLU A 51 -5.12 -12.40 -2.00
N SER A 52 -5.08 -12.48 -3.33
CA SER A 52 -3.88 -12.94 -4.05
C SER A 52 -2.71 -11.95 -3.97
N GLU A 53 -3.02 -10.65 -3.76
CA GLU A 53 -2.07 -9.59 -3.39
C GLU A 53 -1.89 -9.49 -1.85
N ASN A 54 -1.18 -10.46 -1.28
CA ASN A 54 -0.89 -10.62 0.15
C ASN A 54 -0.89 -9.30 0.97
N ILE A 55 -1.57 -9.25 2.13
CA ILE A 55 -1.56 -8.10 3.08
C ILE A 55 -0.13 -7.56 3.31
N ARG A 56 0.86 -8.46 3.32
CA ARG A 56 2.29 -8.13 3.35
C ARG A 56 2.73 -7.24 2.20
N GLN A 57 2.35 -7.53 0.96
CA GLN A 57 2.65 -6.72 -0.22
C GLN A 57 2.01 -5.33 -0.12
N THR A 58 0.78 -5.24 0.39
CA THR A 58 0.13 -3.95 0.65
C THR A 58 0.88 -3.14 1.73
N ALA A 59 1.29 -3.79 2.82
CA ALA A 59 2.11 -3.18 3.86
C ALA A 59 3.48 -2.71 3.32
N VAL A 60 4.13 -3.51 2.48
CA VAL A 60 5.39 -3.16 1.80
C VAL A 60 5.20 -1.92 0.93
N LYS A 61 4.14 -1.87 0.09
CA LYS A 61 3.84 -0.69 -0.74
C LYS A 61 3.64 0.57 0.10
N GLY A 62 2.93 0.47 1.23
CA GLY A 62 2.75 1.58 2.17
C GLY A 62 4.08 2.05 2.80
N LEU A 63 4.88 1.12 3.30
CA LEU A 63 6.20 1.42 3.89
C LEU A 63 7.17 2.01 2.87
N MET A 64 7.15 1.54 1.62
CA MET A 64 7.96 2.12 0.53
C MET A 64 7.58 3.58 0.26
N ARG A 65 6.29 3.92 0.31
CA ARG A 65 5.84 5.31 0.14
C ARG A 65 6.28 6.20 1.30
N VAL A 66 6.31 5.68 2.53
CA VAL A 66 6.90 6.39 3.67
C VAL A 66 8.41 6.59 3.50
N ALA A 67 9.15 5.53 3.17
CA ALA A 67 10.61 5.55 3.08
C ALA A 67 11.12 6.44 1.93
N PHE A 68 10.47 6.35 0.76
CA PHE A 68 10.98 6.92 -0.49
C PHE A 68 10.08 8.00 -1.09
N GLY A 69 8.86 8.19 -0.59
CA GLY A 69 7.90 9.14 -1.16
C GLY A 69 8.36 10.59 -1.05
N SER A 70 7.93 11.40 -2.03
CA SER A 70 8.16 12.84 -2.03
C SER A 70 7.39 13.51 -0.88
N ILE A 71 7.90 14.65 -0.43
CA ILE A 71 7.20 15.58 0.48
C ILE A 71 6.85 16.88 -0.23
N GLY A 72 6.94 16.91 -1.56
CA GLY A 72 6.73 18.10 -2.38
C GLY A 72 5.37 18.76 -2.13
N ASP A 73 4.31 17.97 -1.99
CA ASP A 73 2.96 18.49 -1.74
C ASP A 73 2.80 19.06 -0.32
N VAL A 74 3.52 18.52 0.67
CA VAL A 74 3.60 19.11 2.01
C VAL A 74 4.34 20.45 1.95
N ILE A 75 5.44 20.54 1.21
CA ILE A 75 6.18 21.80 1.02
C ILE A 75 5.31 22.81 0.27
N ARG A 76 4.58 22.37 -0.76
CA ARG A 76 3.62 23.21 -1.49
C ARG A 76 2.55 23.73 -0.54
N LEU A 77 1.96 22.89 0.30
CA LEU A 77 0.97 23.28 1.30
C LEU A 77 1.51 24.34 2.26
N ILE A 78 2.71 24.15 2.80
CA ILE A 78 3.35 25.11 3.74
C ILE A 78 3.63 26.45 3.07
N LYS A 79 4.00 26.44 1.78
CA LYS A 79 4.30 27.65 1.00
C LYS A 79 3.05 28.33 0.45
N SER A 80 1.89 27.70 0.56
CA SER A 80 0.67 28.26 0.02
C SER A 80 0.05 29.23 1.01
N ASP A 81 -0.42 30.35 0.50
CA ASP A 81 -1.14 31.36 1.26
C ASP A 81 -2.55 30.84 1.64
N ASP A 82 -3.26 31.54 2.53
CA ASP A 82 -4.63 31.15 2.98
C ASP A 82 -5.71 31.18 1.85
N SER A 83 -5.32 31.43 0.60
CA SER A 83 -6.20 31.53 -0.57
C SER A 83 -6.34 30.25 -1.38
N VAL A 84 -5.72 29.13 -0.96
CA VAL A 84 -5.86 27.85 -1.69
C VAL A 84 -7.30 27.38 -1.65
N ALA A 85 -7.89 27.18 -2.84
CA ALA A 85 -9.23 26.66 -2.96
C ALA A 85 -9.32 25.21 -2.44
N SER A 86 -10.43 24.85 -1.79
CA SER A 86 -10.60 23.53 -1.16
C SER A 86 -10.38 22.35 -2.13
N HIS A 87 -10.72 22.52 -3.41
CA HIS A 87 -10.54 21.49 -4.44
C HIS A 87 -9.05 21.25 -4.80
N GLU A 88 -8.17 22.22 -4.58
CA GLU A 88 -6.72 22.05 -4.76
C GLU A 88 -6.11 21.32 -3.55
N LEU A 89 -6.62 21.57 -2.34
CA LEU A 89 -6.20 20.86 -1.13
C LEU A 89 -6.53 19.36 -1.21
N GLU A 90 -7.69 19.00 -1.76
CA GLU A 90 -8.08 17.59 -1.97
C GLU A 90 -7.16 16.83 -2.95
N GLN A 91 -6.35 17.54 -3.76
CA GLN A 91 -5.43 16.93 -4.73
C GLN A 91 -4.02 16.69 -4.18
N LEU A 92 -3.70 17.21 -2.99
CA LEU A 92 -2.37 17.08 -2.40
C LEU A 92 -2.11 15.66 -1.88
N ASP A 93 -0.94 15.11 -2.20
CA ASP A 93 -0.45 13.88 -1.59
C ASP A 93 0.15 14.15 -0.21
N LEU A 94 -0.67 14.00 0.83
CA LEU A 94 -0.26 14.12 2.22
C LEU A 94 0.02 12.77 2.90
N PHE A 95 0.27 11.69 2.14
CA PHE A 95 0.45 10.34 2.70
C PHE A 95 1.56 10.27 3.76
N ASN A 96 2.61 11.09 3.62
CA ASN A 96 3.75 11.10 4.53
C ASN A 96 3.51 11.87 5.84
N VAL A 97 2.34 12.51 6.01
CA VAL A 97 2.01 13.31 7.18
C VAL A 97 1.48 12.40 8.29
N SER A 98 2.11 12.49 9.46
CA SER A 98 1.73 11.73 10.66
C SER A 98 0.90 12.56 11.64
N GLU A 99 1.07 13.88 11.64
CA GLU A 99 0.33 14.81 12.50
C GLU A 99 0.22 16.18 11.83
N ILE A 100 -0.93 16.83 11.97
CA ILE A 100 -1.15 18.24 11.62
C ILE A 100 -1.75 18.93 12.85
N LYS A 101 -1.16 20.04 13.28
CA LYS A 101 -1.58 20.75 14.48
C LYS A 101 -1.49 22.26 14.31
N GLN A 102 -2.53 22.97 14.74
CA GLN A 102 -2.47 24.42 14.89
C GLN A 102 -1.77 24.77 16.22
N VAL A 103 -0.73 25.59 16.16
CA VAL A 103 0.03 26.02 17.35
C VAL A 103 -0.54 27.32 17.93
N LYS A 104 -0.29 27.54 19.22
CA LYS A 104 -0.68 28.78 19.91
C LYS A 104 0.09 29.95 19.28
N GLY A 105 -0.60 30.76 18.48
CA GLY A 105 0.02 31.78 17.63
C GLY A 105 -0.45 31.77 16.18
N GLY A 106 -1.34 30.83 15.80
CA GLY A 106 -2.02 30.83 14.49
C GLY A 106 -1.28 30.08 13.38
N GLY A 107 -0.02 29.70 13.60
CA GLY A 107 0.74 28.84 12.67
C GLY A 107 0.31 27.37 12.70
N TRP A 108 0.76 26.61 11.71
CA TRP A 108 0.56 25.17 11.62
C TRP A 108 1.89 24.42 11.72
N GLU A 109 1.88 23.34 12.50
CA GLU A 109 2.96 22.36 12.60
C GLU A 109 2.53 21.07 11.89
N ILE A 110 3.40 20.55 11.02
CA ILE A 110 3.19 19.29 10.30
C ILE A 110 4.34 18.36 10.64
N LYS A 111 4.03 17.15 11.11
CA LYS A 111 5.01 16.08 11.31
C LYS A 111 4.91 15.05 10.21
N LEU A 112 6.06 14.53 9.82
CA LEU A 112 6.16 13.45 8.84
C LEU A 112 6.41 12.11 9.55
N PHE A 113 6.09 11.02 8.88
CA PHE A 113 6.51 9.69 9.33
C PHE A 113 8.04 9.53 9.28
N ASP A 114 8.57 8.70 10.18
CA ASP A 114 9.98 8.37 10.25
C ASP A 114 10.39 7.42 9.11
N ARG A 115 11.26 7.90 8.22
CA ARG A 115 11.74 7.16 7.05
C ARG A 115 12.68 6.02 7.43
N ILE A 116 13.52 6.20 8.44
CA ILE A 116 14.44 5.17 8.92
C ILE A 116 13.63 4.02 9.50
N LYS A 117 12.62 4.32 10.31
CA LYS A 117 11.71 3.31 10.86
C LYS A 117 10.98 2.53 9.76
N ALA A 118 10.56 3.20 8.68
CA ALA A 118 9.94 2.51 7.54
C ALA A 118 10.93 1.58 6.81
N LEU A 119 12.18 2.01 6.60
CA LEU A 119 13.25 1.18 6.03
C LEU A 119 13.57 -0.03 6.91
N GLU A 120 13.65 0.14 8.23
CA GLU A 120 13.85 -0.97 9.16
C GLU A 120 12.75 -2.02 9.07
N GLN A 121 11.48 -1.61 8.96
CA GLN A 121 10.37 -2.54 8.76
C GLN A 121 10.45 -3.25 7.41
N LEU A 122 10.85 -2.54 6.35
CA LEU A 122 11.06 -3.15 5.02
C LEU A 122 12.15 -4.22 5.07
N CYS A 123 13.29 -3.95 5.71
CA CYS A 123 14.36 -4.95 5.87
C CYS A 123 13.87 -6.21 6.59
N ARG A 124 13.14 -6.07 7.71
CA ARG A 124 12.57 -7.21 8.45
C ARG A 124 11.58 -8.01 7.61
N LEU A 125 10.81 -7.34 6.75
CA LEU A 125 9.87 -8.02 5.85
C LEU A 125 10.59 -8.79 4.74
N CYS A 126 11.71 -8.27 4.24
CA CYS A 126 12.58 -8.98 3.29
C CYS A 126 13.25 -10.21 3.92
N GLU A 127 13.75 -10.10 5.16
CA GLU A 127 14.36 -11.21 5.90
C GLU A 127 13.38 -12.34 6.23
N SER A 128 12.09 -12.00 6.38
CA SER A 128 11.02 -12.95 6.68
C SER A 128 10.32 -13.49 5.43
N LEU A 129 10.81 -13.15 4.23
CA LEU A 129 10.50 -13.95 3.06
C LEU A 129 11.14 -15.32 3.28
N PRO A 130 10.39 -16.43 3.06
CA PRO A 130 11.07 -17.70 2.85
C PRO A 130 12.12 -17.41 1.78
N GLN A 131 13.39 -17.67 2.06
CA GLN A 131 14.34 -17.92 0.97
C GLN A 131 13.58 -18.84 0.03
N GLU A 132 13.34 -18.41 -1.21
CA GLU A 132 12.92 -19.36 -2.23
C GLU A 132 13.98 -20.45 -2.17
N LYS A 133 13.66 -21.57 -1.52
CA LYS A 133 14.37 -22.81 -1.72
C LYS A 133 13.99 -23.25 -3.12
N SER A 134 14.53 -22.55 -4.11
CA SER A 134 14.80 -23.04 -5.45
C SER A 134 15.69 -24.29 -5.40
N CYS A 135 16.22 -24.64 -4.22
CA CYS A 135 16.96 -25.84 -3.96
C CYS A 135 16.13 -27.12 -3.78
N SER A 136 14.83 -27.23 -4.09
CA SER A 136 14.21 -28.57 -4.06
C SER A 136 14.96 -29.56 -4.97
N PHE A 137 15.49 -29.08 -6.10
CA PHE A 137 16.28 -29.90 -7.02
C PHE A 137 17.73 -30.04 -6.57
N TYR A 138 18.37 -28.96 -6.11
CA TYR A 138 19.75 -29.00 -5.59
C TYR A 138 19.85 -29.84 -4.30
N ASP A 139 18.93 -29.70 -3.36
CA ASP A 139 18.82 -30.52 -2.14
C ASP A 139 18.61 -32.00 -2.50
N ALA A 140 17.85 -32.30 -3.57
CA ALA A 140 17.63 -33.68 -4.02
C ALA A 140 18.91 -34.29 -4.63
N ILE A 141 19.66 -33.52 -5.42
CA ILE A 141 20.96 -33.94 -5.96
C ILE A 141 21.97 -34.15 -4.83
N GLU A 142 22.07 -33.22 -3.89
CA GLU A 142 23.01 -33.28 -2.77
C GLU A 142 22.71 -34.50 -1.88
N LYS A 143 21.43 -34.76 -1.56
CA LYS A 143 21.02 -35.96 -0.83
C LYS A 143 21.29 -37.25 -1.61
N GLY A 144 21.10 -37.23 -2.93
CA GLY A 144 21.40 -38.35 -3.81
C GLY A 144 22.89 -38.70 -3.83
N ALA A 145 23.76 -37.69 -3.94
CA ALA A 145 25.21 -37.85 -3.91
C ALA A 145 25.70 -38.38 -2.55
N ALA A 146 25.19 -37.83 -1.44
CA ALA A 146 25.53 -38.30 -0.09
C ALA A 146 25.11 -39.77 0.14
N ALA A 147 23.95 -40.19 -0.37
CA ALA A 147 23.48 -41.57 -0.23
C ALA A 147 24.35 -42.58 -1.00
N LEU A 148 24.92 -42.19 -2.14
CA LEU A 148 25.85 -43.02 -2.91
C LEU A 148 27.20 -43.17 -2.21
N GLN A 149 27.68 -42.08 -1.61
CA GLN A 149 28.96 -42.07 -0.90
C GLN A 149 28.91 -42.92 0.38
N ASN A 150 27.78 -42.89 1.11
CA ASN A 150 27.60 -43.76 2.27
C ASN A 150 27.52 -45.25 1.91
N ARG A 151 26.86 -45.62 0.80
CA ARG A 151 26.84 -47.02 0.35
C ARG A 151 28.22 -47.54 -0.03
N GLN A 152 29.05 -46.71 -0.67
CA GLN A 152 30.42 -47.11 -1.00
C GLN A 152 31.30 -47.35 0.23
N ASN A 153 31.02 -46.68 1.35
CA ASN A 153 31.76 -46.88 2.60
C ASN A 153 31.21 -48.04 3.46
N ASP A 154 29.97 -48.47 3.22
CA ASP A 154 29.34 -49.61 3.91
C ASP A 154 29.65 -50.97 3.23
N ASP A 155 30.12 -50.95 1.98
CA ASP A 155 30.49 -52.13 1.17
C ASP A 155 32.01 -52.46 1.19
N GLU A 156 32.83 -51.71 1.94
CA GLU A 156 34.26 -51.99 2.24
C GLU A 156 34.46 -52.59 3.65
#